data_AF-N2IHL6-F1
#
_entry.id   AF-N2IHL6-F1
#
_cell.length_a   1.000
_cell.length_b   1.000
_cell.length_c   1.000
_cell.angle_alpha   90.00
_cell.angle_beta   90.00
_cell.angle_gamma   90.00
#
_symmetry.space_group_name_H-M   'P 1'
#
loop_
_entity.id
_entity.type
_entity.pdbx_description
1 polymer ?
#
loop_
_entity_poly.entity_id
_entity_poly.type
_entity_poly.pdbx_seq_one_letter_code
_entity_poly.pdbx_strand_id
1 'polypeptide(L)'
;MIFQDGILCLSPSSSITKASFKFWLETELNTFHSCNRSENHVIAFVFVSEAFVEQFQPERLDKALKKIGSKTNKWLSEIDIVAGDHYQNEEAIQLFIDELIEEGKKFALSEQEIFIGYANERAKGESPFDEAHDPVCVVRQVTKHMIEAMSQDQAELGYQEGDWSVSGGTHENMIISKPFKTMEEAMDAAKERFGAIRFTTMPQFDEFS
;
A
#
# COMPACT_ATOMS: atom_id res chain seq x y z
N MET A 1 -0.79 15.78 16.76
CA MET A 1 -0.23 14.53 16.20
C MET A 1 -1.10 13.40 16.71
N ILE A 2 -1.58 12.55 15.81
CA ILE A 2 -2.42 11.39 16.13
C ILE A 2 -1.73 10.14 15.56
N PHE A 3 -1.70 9.05 16.31
CA PHE A 3 -1.15 7.77 15.84
C PHE A 3 -2.08 6.63 16.22
N GLN A 4 -2.44 5.81 15.24
CA GLN A 4 -3.35 4.66 15.40
C GLN A 4 -3.08 3.63 14.31
N ASP A 5 -2.97 2.35 14.68
CA ASP A 5 -2.85 1.20 13.76
C ASP A 5 -1.81 1.39 12.63
N GLY A 6 -0.62 1.91 12.98
CA GLY A 6 0.46 2.13 12.01
C GLY A 6 0.30 3.40 11.15
N ILE A 7 -0.76 4.19 11.36
CA ILE A 7 -1.02 5.46 10.67
C ILE A 7 -0.63 6.63 11.58
N LEU A 8 0.27 7.48 11.11
CA LEU A 8 0.71 8.70 11.79
C LEU A 8 0.15 9.94 11.09
N CYS A 9 -0.71 10.69 11.77
CA CYS A 9 -1.28 11.93 11.26
C CYS A 9 -0.61 13.15 11.88
N LEU A 10 -0.05 14.00 11.02
CA LEU A 10 0.63 15.24 11.37
C LEU A 10 -0.13 16.42 10.78
N SER A 11 -0.52 17.37 11.62
CA SER A 11 -1.15 18.62 11.18
C SER A 11 -0.32 19.79 11.71
N PRO A 12 0.28 20.61 10.82
CA PRO A 12 1.03 21.78 11.22
C PRO A 12 0.08 22.87 11.72
N SER A 13 0.50 23.58 12.77
CA SER A 13 -0.22 24.78 13.20
C SER A 13 -0.15 25.88 12.14
N SER A 14 -1.09 26.83 12.20
CA SER A 14 -1.15 27.99 11.29
C SER A 14 0.10 28.89 11.31
N SER A 15 0.97 28.73 12.32
CA SER A 15 2.27 29.41 12.42
C SER A 15 3.38 28.77 11.58
N ILE A 16 3.19 27.56 11.06
CA ILE A 16 4.17 26.88 10.22
C ILE A 16 4.14 27.49 8.83
N THR A 17 5.31 27.92 8.36
CA THR A 17 5.50 28.54 7.06
C THR A 17 6.27 27.61 6.14
N LYS A 18 6.33 27.96 4.85
CA LYS A 18 7.19 27.27 3.88
C LYS A 18 8.65 27.10 4.34
N ALA A 19 9.19 28.10 5.04
CA ALA A 19 10.57 28.08 5.50
C ALA A 19 10.78 27.16 6.72
N SER A 20 9.79 27.08 7.63
CA SER A 20 9.89 26.28 8.85
C SER A 20 9.33 24.86 8.72
N PHE A 21 8.54 24.57 7.69
CA PHE A 21 7.86 23.29 7.49
C PHE A 21 8.80 22.08 7.54
N LYS A 22 9.93 22.13 6.81
CA LYS A 22 10.89 21.03 6.78
C LYS A 22 11.42 20.70 8.17
N PHE A 23 11.81 21.73 8.92
CA PHE A 23 12.36 21.57 10.26
C PHE A 23 11.30 21.06 11.24
N TRP A 24 10.07 21.58 11.14
CA TRP A 24 8.94 21.11 11.92
C TRP A 24 8.68 19.63 11.68
N LEU A 25 8.54 19.21 10.41
CA LEU A 25 8.27 17.82 10.07
C LEU A 25 9.37 16.87 10.55
N GLU A 26 10.64 17.25 10.37
CA GLU A 26 11.78 16.48 10.90
C GLU A 26 11.72 16.36 12.44
N THR A 27 11.28 17.42 13.13
CA THR A 27 11.16 17.41 14.59
C THR A 27 10.03 16.50 15.06
N GLU A 28 8.86 16.55 14.42
CA GLU A 28 7.72 15.70 14.75
C GLU A 28 8.04 14.22 14.53
N LEU A 29 8.61 13.87 13.37
CA LEU A 29 8.99 12.49 13.05
C LEU A 29 10.04 11.93 14.01
N ASN A 30 11.06 12.74 14.36
CA ASN A 30 12.07 12.33 15.34
C ASN A 30 11.45 12.14 16.73
N THR A 31 10.54 13.03 17.14
CA THR A 31 9.83 12.95 18.42
C THR A 31 9.00 11.67 18.48
N PHE A 32 8.21 11.41 17.43
CA PHE A 32 7.42 10.18 17.31
C PHE A 32 8.29 8.93 17.42
N HIS A 33 9.35 8.82 16.60
CA HIS A 33 10.21 7.64 16.60
C HIS A 33 10.94 7.45 17.93
N SER A 34 11.29 8.54 18.62
CA SER A 34 11.92 8.45 19.95
C SER A 34 11.00 7.82 21.00
N CYS A 35 9.69 8.07 20.89
CA CYS A 35 8.65 7.58 21.79
C CYS A 35 8.12 6.19 21.39
N ASN A 36 8.11 5.86 20.09
CA ASN A 36 7.49 4.67 19.52
C ASN A 36 8.50 3.78 18.78
N ARG A 37 9.57 3.38 19.47
CA ARG A 37 10.71 2.64 18.85
C ARG A 37 10.38 1.22 18.36
N SER A 38 9.24 0.66 18.78
CA SER A 38 8.78 -0.67 18.37
C SER A 38 8.07 -0.67 17.03
N GLU A 39 7.56 0.48 16.60
CA GLU A 39 6.76 0.61 15.37
C GLU A 39 7.69 0.62 14.16
N ASN A 40 7.63 -0.45 13.37
CA ASN A 40 8.26 -0.53 12.06
C ASN A 40 7.13 -0.57 11.02
N HIS A 41 7.32 0.12 9.89
CA HIS A 41 6.35 0.23 8.80
C HIS A 41 5.19 1.21 9.00
N VAL A 42 5.48 2.41 9.50
CA VAL A 42 4.47 3.47 9.69
C VAL A 42 4.18 4.20 8.37
N ILE A 43 2.91 4.50 8.11
CA ILE A 43 2.49 5.41 7.02
C ILE A 43 2.15 6.76 7.64
N ALA A 44 2.74 7.85 7.13
CA ALA A 44 2.47 9.19 7.64
C ALA A 44 1.63 10.03 6.69
N PHE A 45 0.59 10.67 7.21
CA PHE A 45 -0.20 11.67 6.48
C PHE A 45 0.03 13.06 7.08
N VAL A 46 0.45 13.99 6.23
CA VAL A 46 0.64 15.40 6.59
C VAL A 46 -0.53 16.22 6.05
N PHE A 47 -1.38 16.68 6.95
CA PHE A 47 -2.56 17.48 6.61
C PHE A 47 -2.17 18.93 6.44
N VAL A 48 -2.52 19.55 5.32
CA VAL A 48 -2.24 20.98 5.05
C VAL A 48 -3.41 21.63 4.35
N SER A 49 -3.53 22.95 4.45
CA SER A 49 -4.53 23.69 3.68
C SER A 49 -4.18 23.73 2.20
N GLU A 50 -5.18 23.92 1.34
CA GLU A 50 -4.96 24.05 -0.10
C GLU A 50 -4.06 25.26 -0.41
N ALA A 51 -4.32 26.38 0.28
CA ALA A 51 -3.50 27.58 0.20
C ALA A 51 -2.02 27.33 0.55
N PHE A 52 -1.74 26.40 1.47
CA PHE A 52 -0.36 26.04 1.82
C PHE A 52 0.32 25.27 0.67
N VAL A 53 -0.39 24.33 0.05
CA VAL A 53 0.12 23.57 -1.10
C VAL A 53 0.44 24.49 -2.28
N GLU A 54 -0.45 25.43 -2.59
CA GLU A 54 -0.24 26.42 -3.66
C GLU A 54 1.01 27.27 -3.42
N GLN A 55 1.20 27.76 -2.19
CA GLN A 55 2.38 28.53 -1.81
C GLN A 55 3.67 27.71 -1.87
N PHE A 56 3.60 26.42 -1.53
CA PHE A 56 4.77 25.55 -1.52
C PHE A 56 5.16 25.07 -2.92
N GLN A 57 4.18 24.98 -3.83
CA GLN A 57 4.20 24.25 -5.10
C GLN A 57 4.19 22.73 -4.89
N PRO A 58 3.20 22.00 -5.44
CA PRO A 58 3.01 20.57 -5.20
C PRO A 58 4.27 19.72 -5.42
N GLU A 59 4.95 19.90 -6.55
CA GLU A 59 6.14 19.10 -6.91
C GLU A 59 7.32 19.30 -5.93
N ARG A 60 7.48 20.52 -5.40
CA ARG A 60 8.56 20.82 -4.45
C ARG A 60 8.27 20.22 -3.09
N LEU A 61 7.00 20.18 -2.74
CA LEU A 61 6.50 19.65 -1.48
C LEU A 61 6.63 18.12 -1.47
N ASP A 62 6.18 17.43 -2.53
CA ASP A 62 6.40 15.99 -2.74
C ASP A 62 7.89 15.62 -2.68
N LYS A 63 8.74 16.36 -3.40
CA LYS A 63 10.19 16.14 -3.37
C LYS A 63 10.80 16.34 -1.98
N ALA A 64 10.27 17.27 -1.18
CA ALA A 64 10.72 17.48 0.20
C ALA A 64 10.35 16.28 1.08
N LEU A 65 9.13 15.76 0.96
CA LEU A 65 8.67 14.58 1.69
C LEU A 65 9.46 13.33 1.34
N LYS A 66 9.60 13.01 0.05
CA LYS A 66 10.38 11.85 -0.42
C LYS A 66 11.81 11.88 0.10
N LYS A 67 12.41 13.07 0.20
CA LYS A 67 13.76 13.26 0.75
C LYS A 67 13.82 12.99 2.27
N ILE A 68 12.77 13.32 3.01
CA ILE A 68 12.68 13.09 4.46
C ILE A 68 12.41 11.62 4.77
N GLY A 69 11.53 10.97 4.01
CA GLY A 69 11.24 9.54 4.13
C GLY A 69 12.44 8.66 3.79
N SER A 70 13.05 8.87 2.62
CA SER A 70 14.08 7.95 2.09
C SER A 70 15.45 7.98 2.80
N LYS A 71 15.86 9.09 3.43
CA LYS A 71 17.22 9.23 3.98
C LYS A 71 17.35 8.98 5.48
N THR A 72 16.31 9.23 6.25
CA THR A 72 16.42 9.41 7.70
C THR A 72 15.50 8.50 8.51
N ASN A 73 14.41 8.02 7.91
CA ASN A 73 13.34 7.32 8.62
C ASN A 73 13.08 5.95 7.98
N LYS A 74 13.98 4.97 8.22
CA LYS A 74 13.78 3.59 7.69
C LYS A 74 12.54 2.89 8.24
N TRP A 75 12.02 3.36 9.37
CA TRP A 75 10.80 2.88 10.01
C TRP A 75 9.53 3.39 9.32
N LEU A 76 9.65 4.43 8.49
CA LEU A 76 8.56 5.06 7.77
C LEU A 76 8.43 4.42 6.39
N SER A 77 7.32 3.72 6.15
CA SER A 77 7.01 3.09 4.86
C SER A 77 6.71 4.15 3.80
N GLU A 78 5.87 5.13 4.16
CA GLU A 78 5.33 6.11 3.23
C GLU A 78 5.01 7.42 3.95
N ILE A 79 5.04 8.52 3.21
CA ILE A 79 4.64 9.83 3.70
C ILE A 79 3.92 10.62 2.60
N ASP A 80 2.67 10.96 2.87
CA ASP A 80 1.77 11.62 1.92
C ASP A 80 1.22 12.94 2.45
N ILE A 81 0.67 13.73 1.53
CA ILE A 81 -0.03 14.97 1.86
C ILE A 81 -1.51 14.80 1.63
N VAL A 82 -2.26 15.20 2.65
CA VAL A 82 -3.69 15.35 2.55
C VAL A 82 -3.99 16.83 2.55
N ALA A 83 -4.29 17.36 1.37
CA ALA A 83 -4.68 18.77 1.22
C ALA A 83 -6.18 18.90 1.45
N GLY A 84 -6.59 19.79 2.35
CA GLY A 84 -8.00 20.04 2.57
C GLY A 84 -8.23 21.03 3.70
N ASP A 85 -9.03 22.05 3.41
CA ASP A 85 -9.37 23.08 4.39
C ASP A 85 -10.34 22.59 5.47
N HIS A 86 -10.87 21.37 5.35
CA HIS A 86 -11.74 20.71 6.34
C HIS A 86 -10.97 19.96 7.44
N TYR A 87 -9.67 19.67 7.24
CA TYR A 87 -8.83 18.97 8.23
C TYR A 87 -8.23 19.92 9.29
N GLN A 88 -9.00 20.89 9.78
CA GLN A 88 -8.51 21.90 10.73
C GLN A 88 -8.61 21.47 12.20
N ASN A 89 -9.26 20.35 12.47
CA ASN A 89 -9.45 19.86 13.83
C ASN A 89 -9.18 18.36 13.92
N GLU A 90 -8.96 17.91 15.16
CA GLU A 90 -8.64 16.50 15.45
C GLU A 90 -9.80 15.56 15.09
N GLU A 91 -11.07 16.01 15.22
CA GLU A 91 -12.25 15.20 14.88
C GLU A 91 -12.29 14.83 13.38
N ALA A 92 -12.01 15.79 12.49
CA ALA A 92 -11.98 15.56 11.04
C ALA A 92 -10.82 14.64 10.64
N ILE A 93 -9.67 14.76 11.32
CA ILE A 93 -8.52 13.87 11.10
C ILE A 93 -8.85 12.46 11.62
N GLN A 94 -9.53 12.34 12.75
CA GLN A 94 -9.94 11.05 13.29
C GLN A 94 -10.93 10.34 12.37
N LEU A 95 -11.91 11.04 11.81
CA LEU A 95 -12.83 10.47 10.82
C LEU A 95 -12.09 9.94 9.59
N PHE A 96 -11.06 10.66 9.10
CA PHE A 96 -10.24 10.19 8.00
C PHE A 96 -9.43 8.94 8.35
N ILE A 97 -8.89 8.88 9.57
CA ILE A 97 -8.19 7.67 10.07
C ILE A 97 -9.17 6.50 10.11
N ASP A 98 -10.35 6.70 10.67
CA ASP A 98 -11.37 5.66 10.79
C ASP A 98 -11.82 5.18 9.41
N GLU A 99 -12.03 6.09 8.45
CA GLU A 99 -12.33 5.75 7.05
C GLU A 99 -11.20 4.96 6.37
N LEU A 100 -9.94 5.39 6.52
CA LEU A 100 -8.79 4.66 5.97
C LEU A 100 -8.63 3.27 6.58
N ILE A 101 -8.81 3.16 7.89
CA ILE A 101 -8.75 1.86 8.59
C ILE A 101 -9.92 1.00 8.15
N GLU A 102 -11.12 1.55 7.99
CA GLU A 102 -12.28 0.81 7.51
C GLU A 102 -12.11 0.36 6.05
N GLU A 103 -11.56 1.20 5.17
CA GLU A 103 -11.21 0.85 3.80
C GLU A 103 -10.11 -0.21 3.74
N GLY A 104 -9.05 -0.04 4.54
CA GLY A 104 -7.99 -1.02 4.70
C GLY A 104 -8.51 -2.35 5.27
N LYS A 105 -9.45 -2.30 6.21
CA LYS A 105 -10.16 -3.47 6.71
C LYS A 105 -11.08 -4.06 5.67
N LYS A 106 -11.78 -3.31 4.84
CA LYS A 106 -12.56 -3.88 3.72
C LYS A 106 -11.64 -4.57 2.71
N PHE A 107 -10.44 -4.04 2.51
CA PHE A 107 -9.41 -4.67 1.69
C PHE A 107 -8.86 -5.95 2.35
N ALA A 108 -8.58 -5.93 3.66
CA ALA A 108 -8.01 -7.05 4.42
C ALA A 108 -9.05 -8.14 4.81
N LEU A 109 -10.28 -7.74 5.12
CA LEU A 109 -11.45 -8.61 5.40
C LEU A 109 -12.10 -9.13 4.13
N SER A 110 -11.69 -8.64 2.96
CA SER A 110 -11.84 -9.48 1.79
C SER A 110 -10.91 -10.66 2.03
N GLU A 111 -11.48 -11.82 2.41
CA GLU A 111 -10.82 -13.12 2.52
C GLU A 111 -10.31 -13.56 1.12
N GLN A 112 -9.55 -12.69 0.47
CA GLN A 112 -9.03 -12.93 -0.85
C GLN A 112 -7.91 -13.94 -0.69
N GLU A 113 -8.18 -15.13 -1.19
CA GLU A 113 -7.16 -16.13 -1.41
C GLU A 113 -6.21 -15.63 -2.50
N ILE A 114 -5.11 -15.01 -2.06
CA ILE A 114 -4.02 -14.57 -2.93
C ILE A 114 -2.92 -15.63 -2.89
N PHE A 115 -2.61 -16.18 -4.07
CA PHE A 115 -1.53 -17.14 -4.26
C PHE A 115 -0.42 -16.53 -5.11
N ILE A 116 0.80 -16.63 -4.61
CA ILE A 116 2.02 -16.17 -5.27
C ILE A 116 2.68 -17.38 -5.94
N GLY A 117 2.82 -17.33 -7.25
CA GLY A 117 3.41 -18.40 -8.06
C GLY A 117 4.91 -18.18 -8.31
N TYR A 118 5.70 -19.26 -8.28
CA TYR A 118 7.15 -19.23 -8.51
C TYR A 118 7.58 -20.31 -9.50
N ALA A 119 8.57 -20.02 -10.34
CA ALA A 119 9.07 -20.95 -11.37
C ALA A 119 10.19 -21.90 -10.90
N ASN A 120 10.65 -21.78 -9.64
CA ASN A 120 11.74 -22.58 -9.10
C ASN A 120 11.28 -23.47 -7.93
N GLU A 121 11.79 -24.70 -7.91
CA GLU A 121 11.69 -25.60 -6.76
C GLU A 121 12.58 -25.04 -5.63
N ARG A 122 12.18 -25.22 -4.37
CA ARG A 122 13.04 -24.85 -3.24
C ARG A 122 14.32 -25.67 -3.28
N ALA A 123 15.47 -25.02 -3.11
CA ALA A 123 16.71 -25.76 -2.94
C ALA A 123 16.67 -26.54 -1.62
N LYS A 124 17.30 -27.72 -1.60
CA LYS A 124 17.27 -28.61 -0.44
C LYS A 124 17.99 -27.95 0.75
N GLY A 125 17.21 -27.52 1.75
CA GLY A 125 17.72 -26.84 2.96
C GLY A 125 17.47 -25.34 3.03
N GLU A 126 16.78 -24.74 2.04
CA GLU A 126 16.32 -23.36 2.13
C GLU A 126 15.24 -23.20 3.20
N SER A 127 15.37 -22.14 3.99
CA SER A 127 14.37 -21.70 4.95
C SER A 127 13.08 -21.31 4.21
N PRO A 128 11.90 -21.54 4.80
CA PRO A 128 10.65 -21.02 4.27
C PRO A 128 10.62 -19.48 4.12
N PHE A 129 11.55 -18.81 4.80
CA PHE A 129 11.72 -17.36 4.86
C PHE A 129 12.90 -16.84 4.03
N ASP A 130 13.64 -17.71 3.31
CA ASP A 130 14.74 -17.26 2.47
C ASP A 130 14.17 -16.65 1.17
N GLU A 131 14.34 -15.34 1.01
CA GLU A 131 13.81 -14.46 -0.06
C GLU A 131 14.40 -14.71 -1.46
N ALA A 132 14.91 -15.90 -1.77
CA ALA A 132 15.79 -16.09 -2.92
C ALA A 132 15.11 -16.20 -4.30
N HIS A 133 13.77 -16.04 -4.39
CA HIS A 133 13.07 -16.30 -5.65
C HIS A 133 12.01 -15.26 -5.96
N ASP A 134 12.22 -14.52 -7.05
CA ASP A 134 11.24 -13.59 -7.59
C ASP A 134 9.95 -14.35 -7.99
N PRO A 135 8.77 -13.85 -7.59
CA PRO A 135 7.51 -14.42 -8.03
C PRO A 135 7.31 -14.18 -9.53
N VAL A 136 6.75 -15.18 -10.21
CA VAL A 136 6.48 -15.11 -11.66
C VAL A 136 5.03 -14.73 -11.97
N CYS A 137 4.12 -14.95 -11.01
CA CYS A 137 2.72 -14.55 -11.13
C CYS A 137 2.02 -14.44 -9.78
N VAL A 138 0.86 -13.81 -9.80
CA VAL A 138 -0.12 -13.75 -8.71
C VAL A 138 -1.44 -14.28 -9.23
N VAL A 139 -2.05 -15.18 -8.46
CA VAL A 139 -3.40 -15.71 -8.68
C VAL A 139 -4.28 -15.18 -7.54
N ARG A 140 -5.38 -14.53 -7.86
CA ARG A 140 -6.28 -13.96 -6.85
C ARG A 140 -7.72 -13.91 -7.32
N GLN A 141 -8.65 -13.99 -6.36
CA GLN A 141 -10.05 -13.72 -6.60
C GLN A 141 -10.28 -12.22 -6.83
N VAL A 142 -11.10 -11.89 -7.81
CA VAL A 142 -11.40 -10.54 -8.26
C VAL A 142 -12.50 -9.95 -7.39
N THR A 143 -12.22 -8.79 -6.78
CA THR A 143 -13.22 -8.00 -6.07
C THR A 143 -13.84 -6.95 -6.97
N LYS A 144 -14.99 -6.43 -6.52
CA LYS A 144 -15.62 -5.26 -7.13
C LYS A 144 -14.66 -4.07 -7.28
N HIS A 145 -13.85 -3.79 -6.25
CA HIS A 145 -12.87 -2.70 -6.29
C HIS A 145 -11.82 -2.89 -7.39
N MET A 146 -11.33 -4.11 -7.59
CA MET A 146 -10.39 -4.41 -8.68
C MET A 146 -11.01 -4.15 -10.04
N ILE A 147 -12.29 -4.46 -10.24
CA ILE A 147 -13.01 -4.22 -11.49
C ILE A 147 -13.15 -2.71 -11.75
N GLU A 148 -13.48 -1.93 -10.73
CA GLU A 148 -13.60 -0.47 -10.81
C GLU A 148 -12.25 0.21 -11.13
N ALA A 149 -11.13 -0.39 -10.72
CA ALA A 149 -9.78 0.11 -10.95
C ALA A 149 -9.13 -0.35 -12.27
N MET A 150 -9.78 -1.22 -13.05
CA MET A 150 -9.25 -1.72 -14.32
C MET A 150 -9.15 -0.61 -15.38
N SER A 151 -8.10 -0.66 -16.20
CA SER A 151 -8.03 0.20 -17.39
C SER A 151 -9.14 -0.14 -18.39
N GLN A 152 -9.43 0.75 -19.33
CA GLN A 152 -10.45 0.51 -20.35
C GLN A 152 -10.20 -0.79 -21.13
N ASP A 153 -8.94 -1.07 -21.49
CA ASP A 153 -8.54 -2.31 -22.18
C ASP A 153 -8.74 -3.56 -21.32
N GLN A 154 -8.59 -3.43 -19.99
CA GLN A 154 -8.82 -4.52 -19.05
C GLN A 154 -10.31 -4.75 -18.76
N ALA A 155 -11.12 -3.69 -18.79
CA ALA A 155 -12.57 -3.78 -18.63
C ALA A 155 -13.22 -4.61 -19.75
N GLU A 156 -12.66 -4.59 -20.96
CA GLU A 156 -13.12 -5.41 -22.10
C GLU A 156 -12.93 -6.92 -21.88
N LEU A 157 -12.14 -7.34 -20.87
CA LEU A 157 -11.94 -8.75 -20.51
C LEU A 157 -13.17 -9.38 -19.83
N GLY A 158 -14.15 -8.58 -19.39
CA GLY A 158 -15.44 -9.06 -18.91
C GLY A 158 -15.41 -9.70 -17.52
N TYR A 159 -14.56 -9.17 -16.63
CA TYR A 159 -14.45 -9.62 -15.24
C TYR A 159 -15.75 -9.42 -14.44
N GLN A 160 -16.07 -10.39 -13.57
CA GLN A 160 -17.11 -10.30 -12.56
C GLN A 160 -16.53 -10.51 -11.16
N GLU A 161 -17.18 -9.95 -10.16
CA GLU A 161 -16.81 -10.18 -8.77
C GLU A 161 -16.89 -11.68 -8.45
N GLY A 162 -15.86 -12.21 -7.81
CA GLY A 162 -15.71 -13.64 -7.52
C GLY A 162 -15.00 -14.46 -8.60
N ASP A 163 -14.76 -13.89 -9.79
CA ASP A 163 -13.90 -14.53 -10.81
C ASP A 163 -12.45 -14.60 -10.33
N TRP A 164 -11.65 -15.46 -10.96
CA TRP A 164 -10.22 -15.59 -10.67
C TRP A 164 -9.38 -14.94 -11.77
N SER A 165 -8.31 -14.26 -11.35
CA SER A 165 -7.36 -13.59 -12.24
C SER A 165 -5.95 -14.12 -12.02
N VAL A 166 -5.17 -14.15 -13.10
CA VAL A 166 -3.73 -14.41 -13.07
C VAL A 166 -3.01 -13.20 -13.66
N SER A 167 -2.08 -12.63 -12.92
CA SER A 167 -1.24 -11.53 -13.39
C SER A 167 0.24 -11.83 -13.20
N GLY A 168 1.07 -11.42 -14.15
CA GLY A 168 2.53 -11.57 -14.06
C GLY A 168 3.26 -10.56 -14.94
N GLY A 169 4.58 -10.49 -14.79
CA GLY A 169 5.43 -9.52 -15.48
C GLY A 169 5.93 -8.38 -14.58
N THR A 170 6.73 -7.50 -15.16
CA THR A 170 7.28 -6.31 -14.48
C THR A 170 6.26 -5.17 -14.48
N HIS A 171 6.43 -4.19 -13.60
CA HIS A 171 5.55 -3.00 -13.49
C HIS A 171 5.24 -2.32 -14.84
N GLU A 172 6.20 -2.31 -15.77
CA GLU A 172 6.05 -1.70 -17.11
C GLU A 172 5.33 -2.59 -18.14
N ASN A 173 5.21 -3.90 -17.89
CA ASN A 173 4.65 -4.89 -18.82
C ASN A 173 3.81 -5.93 -18.07
N MET A 174 2.90 -5.46 -17.22
CA MET A 174 2.02 -6.35 -16.46
C MET A 174 0.98 -6.97 -17.38
N ILE A 175 0.95 -8.30 -17.45
CA ILE A 175 -0.02 -9.06 -18.22
C ILE A 175 -1.07 -9.59 -17.26
N ILE A 176 -2.34 -9.24 -17.48
CA ILE A 176 -3.49 -9.81 -16.78
C ILE A 176 -4.18 -10.81 -17.72
N SER A 177 -4.56 -11.96 -17.20
CA SER A 177 -5.34 -12.97 -17.92
C SER A 177 -6.76 -12.49 -18.24
N LYS A 178 -7.51 -13.32 -18.97
CA LYS A 178 -8.98 -13.29 -18.94
C LYS A 178 -9.49 -13.86 -17.59
N PRO A 179 -10.75 -13.60 -17.20
CA PRO A 179 -11.34 -14.22 -16.00
C PRO A 179 -11.42 -15.74 -16.10
N PHE A 180 -11.21 -16.41 -14.97
CA PHE A 180 -11.44 -17.83 -14.74
C PHE A 180 -12.54 -18.02 -13.71
N LYS A 181 -13.27 -19.15 -13.75
CA LYS A 181 -14.42 -19.37 -12.84
C LYS A 181 -14.03 -20.10 -11.56
N THR A 182 -12.88 -20.77 -11.57
CA THR A 182 -12.37 -21.53 -10.42
C THR A 182 -10.92 -21.18 -10.16
N MET A 183 -10.49 -21.39 -8.92
CA MET A 183 -9.10 -21.24 -8.49
C MET A 183 -8.18 -22.18 -9.29
N GLU A 184 -8.61 -23.41 -9.49
CA GLU A 184 -7.86 -24.45 -10.18
C GLU A 184 -7.57 -24.07 -11.63
N GLU A 185 -8.57 -23.56 -12.36
CA GLU A 185 -8.38 -23.06 -13.73
C GLU A 185 -7.36 -21.92 -13.80
N ALA A 186 -7.39 -21.02 -12.81
CA ALA A 186 -6.43 -19.92 -12.74
C ALA A 186 -5.02 -20.40 -12.39
N MET A 187 -4.88 -21.35 -11.46
CA MET A 187 -3.60 -21.95 -11.13
C MET A 187 -3.00 -22.74 -12.30
N ASP A 188 -3.83 -23.46 -13.07
CA ASP A 188 -3.37 -24.19 -14.25
C ASP A 188 -2.93 -23.22 -15.36
N ALA A 189 -3.68 -22.13 -15.58
CA ALA A 189 -3.24 -21.07 -16.48
C ALA A 189 -1.94 -20.39 -16.01
N ALA A 190 -1.73 -20.26 -14.70
CA ALA A 190 -0.50 -19.73 -14.13
C ALA A 190 0.71 -20.65 -14.39
N LYS A 191 0.53 -21.97 -14.26
CA LYS A 191 1.54 -22.97 -14.63
C LYS A 191 1.88 -22.89 -16.12
N GLU A 192 0.88 -22.86 -16.98
CA GLU A 192 1.06 -22.87 -18.44
C GLU A 192 1.70 -21.58 -18.98
N ARG A 193 1.27 -20.42 -18.47
CA ARG A 193 1.65 -19.11 -19.06
C ARG A 193 2.89 -18.51 -18.42
N PHE A 194 3.06 -18.67 -17.12
CA PHE A 194 4.12 -18.03 -16.34
C PHE A 194 5.15 -19.04 -15.80
N GLY A 195 4.97 -20.33 -16.08
CA GLY A 195 5.88 -21.39 -15.63
C GLY A 195 5.85 -21.58 -14.11
N ALA A 196 4.78 -21.18 -13.43
CA ALA A 196 4.64 -21.37 -12.00
C ALA A 196 4.60 -22.87 -11.68
N ILE A 197 5.44 -23.35 -10.77
CA ILE A 197 5.48 -24.75 -10.33
C ILE A 197 5.18 -24.92 -8.84
N ARG A 198 5.17 -23.82 -8.08
CA ARG A 198 4.64 -23.76 -6.70
C ARG A 198 3.83 -22.50 -6.48
N PHE A 199 2.91 -22.57 -5.53
CA PHE A 199 2.11 -21.45 -5.05
C PHE A 199 2.24 -21.32 -3.54
N THR A 200 2.38 -20.11 -3.03
CA THR A 200 2.29 -19.81 -1.59
C THR A 200 1.16 -18.82 -1.36
N THR A 201 0.36 -19.01 -0.32
CA THR A 201 -0.58 -17.96 0.09
C THR A 201 0.19 -16.76 0.62
N MET A 202 -0.31 -15.56 0.33
CA MET A 202 0.19 -14.37 1.00
C MET A 202 -0.12 -14.52 2.51
N PRO A 203 0.82 -14.20 3.43
CA PRO A 203 0.52 -14.27 4.85
C PRO A 203 -0.69 -13.40 5.14
N GLN A 204 -1.74 -14.01 5.69
CA GLN A 204 -2.79 -13.24 6.34
C GLN A 204 -2.15 -12.72 7.62
N PHE A 205 -2.04 -11.39 7.73
CA PHE A 205 -1.70 -10.80 9.01
C PHE A 205 -2.95 -11.00 9.88
N ASP A 206 -2.97 -12.10 10.65
CA ASP A 206 -3.85 -12.20 11.79
C ASP A 206 -3.60 -10.94 12.64
N GLU A 207 -4.64 -10.15 12.86
CA GLU A 207 -4.60 -9.01 13.78
C GLU A 207 -3.92 -9.49 15.07
N PHE A 208 -2.84 -8.81 15.47
CA PHE A 208 -2.18 -9.03 16.74
C PHE A 208 -3.25 -8.99 17.83
N SER A 209 -3.49 -10.14 18.46
CA SER A 209 -4.40 -10.29 19.60
C SER A 209 -3.75 -9.82 20.90
#